data_AF-A0A7X6RX66-F1
#
_entry.id   AF-A0A7X6RX66-F1
#
_cell.length_a   1.000
_cell.length_b   1.000
_cell.length_c   1.000
_cell.angle_alpha   90.00
_cell.angle_beta   90.00
_cell.angle_gamma   90.00
#
_symmetry.space_group_name_H-M   'P 1'
#
loop_
_entity.id
_entity.type
_entity.pdbx_description
1 polymer ?
#
loop_
_entity_poly.entity_id
_entity_poly.type
_entity_poly.pdbx_seq_one_letter_code
_entity_poly.pdbx_strand_id
1 'polypeptide(L)'
;MTQQRHDFFGDVFARYFKPAIDQYPSTTGTLIHRLLACTDDLQDRLAQARLAAEVWGEEELGHPGHHVHPASELFVITQCGLMYGARFADARHGLYYLATPHTMFDAFVDQVEHTPLSPGTVVAVDRRCSHDLESAHPMDAALRRILDEHEVLRVDVPA
;
A
#
# COMPACT_ATOMS: atom_id res chain seq x y z
N MET A 1 14.48 0.52 -25.54
CA MET A 1 13.21 1.16 -25.13
C MET A 1 12.80 0.53 -23.82
N THR A 2 13.17 1.14 -22.69
CA THR A 2 12.78 0.70 -21.35
C THR A 2 11.27 0.88 -21.23
N GLN A 3 10.54 -0.23 -21.23
CA GLN A 3 9.11 -0.27 -20.98
C GLN A 3 8.90 0.32 -19.58
N GLN A 4 8.49 1.59 -19.49
CA GLN A 4 8.05 2.21 -18.25
C GLN A 4 6.89 1.34 -17.74
N ARG A 5 7.19 0.45 -16.76
CA ARG A 5 6.15 -0.31 -16.06
C ARG A 5 5.28 0.75 -15.41
N HIS A 6 4.02 0.84 -15.83
CA HIS A 6 3.03 1.70 -15.22
C HIS A 6 3.06 1.49 -13.70
N ASP A 7 3.44 2.53 -12.95
CA ASP A 7 3.41 2.54 -11.50
C ASP A 7 2.03 3.02 -11.06
N PHE A 8 1.06 2.10 -11.15
CA PHE A 8 -0.33 2.36 -10.77
C PHE A 8 -0.44 2.90 -9.35
N PHE A 9 0.38 2.38 -8.43
CA PHE A 9 0.42 2.89 -7.08
C PHE A 9 0.91 4.34 -7.08
N GLY A 10 2.07 4.62 -7.69
CA GLY A 10 2.55 6.00 -7.85
C GLY A 10 1.49 6.97 -8.36
N ASP A 11 0.71 6.59 -9.37
CA ASP A 11 -0.33 7.43 -9.96
C ASP A 11 -1.54 7.67 -9.04
N VAL A 12 -2.07 6.62 -8.40
CA VAL A 12 -3.22 6.73 -7.47
C VAL A 12 -2.82 7.54 -6.24
N PHE A 13 -1.65 7.24 -5.68
CA PHE A 13 -1.12 7.91 -4.52
C PHE A 13 -0.84 9.40 -4.84
N ALA A 14 -0.18 9.73 -5.96
CA ALA A 14 0.13 11.12 -6.34
C ALA A 14 -1.13 11.98 -6.55
N ARG A 15 -2.22 11.36 -7.02
CA ARG A 15 -3.51 12.05 -7.19
C ARG A 15 -4.20 12.32 -5.86
N TYR A 16 -4.11 11.40 -4.91
CA TYR A 16 -4.72 11.56 -3.59
C TYR A 16 -3.90 12.48 -2.67
N PHE A 17 -2.56 12.38 -2.69
CA PHE A 17 -1.68 13.03 -1.71
C PHE A 17 -0.84 14.19 -2.27
N LYS A 18 -1.19 14.77 -3.43
CA LYS A 18 -0.40 15.81 -4.12
C LYS A 18 1.05 15.31 -4.39
N PRO A 19 1.97 16.08 -5.04
CA PRO A 19 3.33 15.60 -5.36
C PRO A 19 4.26 15.48 -4.14
N ALA A 20 3.75 15.09 -2.98
CA ALA A 20 4.50 14.88 -1.74
C ALA A 20 5.16 13.49 -1.65
N ILE A 21 4.70 12.52 -2.44
CA ILE A 21 5.07 11.10 -2.31
C ILE A 21 6.53 10.76 -2.60
N ASP A 22 7.26 11.63 -3.30
CA ASP A 22 8.66 11.37 -3.68
C ASP A 22 9.66 12.44 -3.19
N GLN A 23 9.26 13.32 -2.27
CA GLN A 23 10.13 14.40 -1.74
C GLN A 23 10.66 14.12 -0.34
N TYR A 24 11.03 12.87 -0.05
CA TYR A 24 11.64 12.51 1.22
C TYR A 24 13.17 12.64 1.13
N PRO A 25 13.83 13.35 2.07
CA PRO A 25 15.27 13.22 2.21
C PRO A 25 15.62 11.77 2.59
N SER A 26 16.61 11.19 1.92
CA SER A 26 17.03 9.78 2.07
C SER A 26 17.35 9.37 3.51
N THR A 27 17.65 10.33 4.39
CA THR A 27 17.83 10.16 5.82
C THR A 27 16.57 9.68 6.56
N THR A 28 15.37 10.00 6.07
CA THR A 28 14.09 9.57 6.66
C THR A 28 13.82 8.09 6.39
N GLY A 29 14.26 7.54 5.25
CA GLY A 29 14.10 6.13 4.92
C GLY A 29 14.74 5.18 5.95
N THR A 30 15.96 5.50 6.41
CA THR A 30 16.63 4.71 7.46
C THR A 30 15.92 4.78 8.81
N LEU A 31 15.29 5.91 9.11
CA LEU A 31 14.54 6.14 10.34
C LEU A 31 13.20 5.37 10.33
N ILE A 32 12.53 5.37 9.17
CA ILE A 32 11.33 4.56 8.92
C ILE A 32 11.65 3.07 9.00
N HIS A 33 12.70 2.60 8.31
CA HIS A 33 13.15 1.20 8.40
C HIS A 33 13.46 0.78 9.84
N ARG A 34 14.05 1.68 10.65
CA ARG A 34 14.29 1.42 12.06
C ARG A 34 12.99 1.36 12.87
N LEU A 35 12.04 2.27 12.62
CA LEU A 35 10.71 2.25 13.26
C LEU A 35 9.92 0.97 12.93
N LEU A 36 10.02 0.49 11.69
CA LEU A 36 9.45 -0.79 11.22
C LEU A 36 10.10 -1.99 11.87
N ALA A 37 11.43 -1.98 11.99
CA ALA A 37 12.18 -3.07 12.62
C ALA A 37 12.01 -3.11 14.15
N CYS A 38 11.56 -2.02 14.77
CA CYS A 38 11.44 -1.90 16.23
C CYS A 38 10.01 -2.14 16.74
N THR A 39 9.01 -2.34 15.87
CA THR A 39 7.61 -2.45 16.29
C THR A 39 6.99 -3.75 15.77
N ASP A 40 6.94 -4.79 16.62
CA ASP A 40 6.35 -6.09 16.28
C ASP A 40 4.90 -5.94 15.78
N ASP A 41 4.15 -5.03 16.40
CA ASP A 41 2.77 -4.68 16.06
C ASP A 41 2.61 -4.05 14.65
N LEU A 42 3.67 -3.52 14.05
CA LEU A 42 3.63 -3.04 12.66
C LEU A 42 3.88 -4.18 11.67
N GLN A 43 4.77 -5.12 12.01
CA GLN A 43 5.05 -6.30 11.20
C GLN A 43 3.84 -7.24 11.17
N ASP A 44 3.16 -7.42 12.30
CA ASP A 44 1.96 -8.25 12.38
C ASP A 44 0.83 -7.72 11.48
N ARG A 45 0.59 -6.40 11.49
CA ARG A 45 -0.40 -5.75 10.62
C ARG A 45 -0.05 -5.87 9.14
N LEU A 46 1.23 -5.70 8.81
CA LEU A 46 1.70 -5.89 7.44
C LEU A 46 1.49 -7.33 6.99
N ALA A 47 1.78 -8.30 7.86
CA ALA A 47 1.54 -9.72 7.59
C ALA A 47 0.05 -10.01 7.38
N GLN A 48 -0.85 -9.41 8.17
CA GLN A 48 -2.30 -9.54 7.96
C GLN A 48 -2.76 -8.94 6.61
N ALA A 49 -2.28 -7.73 6.26
CA ALA A 49 -2.62 -7.10 5.00
C ALA A 49 -2.10 -7.88 3.79
N ARG A 50 -0.88 -8.43 3.88
CA ARG A 50 -0.29 -9.31 2.88
C ARG A 50 -1.11 -10.58 2.73
N LEU A 51 -1.45 -11.25 3.84
CA LEU A 51 -2.27 -12.46 3.80
C LEU A 51 -3.62 -12.22 3.11
N ALA A 52 -4.30 -11.12 3.43
CA ALA A 52 -5.56 -10.76 2.79
C ALA A 52 -5.42 -10.50 1.27
N ALA A 53 -4.28 -9.94 0.85
CA ALA A 53 -3.95 -9.73 -0.55
C ALA A 53 -3.66 -11.04 -1.28
N GLU A 54 -2.90 -11.96 -0.66
CA GLU A 54 -2.60 -13.28 -1.23
C GLU A 54 -3.89 -14.08 -1.42
N VAL A 55 -4.77 -14.11 -0.42
CA VAL A 55 -6.08 -14.77 -0.51
C VAL A 55 -6.90 -14.21 -1.67
N TRP A 56 -6.95 -12.87 -1.81
CA TRP A 56 -7.64 -12.23 -2.94
C TRP A 56 -6.98 -12.58 -4.28
N GLY A 57 -5.65 -12.57 -4.35
CA GLY A 57 -4.89 -12.92 -5.54
C GLY A 57 -5.13 -14.37 -5.98
N GLU A 58 -5.24 -15.32 -5.05
CA GLU A 58 -5.57 -16.72 -5.33
C GLU A 58 -6.92 -16.87 -6.01
N GLU A 59 -7.92 -16.14 -5.50
CA GLU A 59 -9.29 -16.12 -6.02
C GLU A 59 -9.34 -15.52 -7.44
N GLU A 60 -8.74 -14.34 -7.64
CA GLU A 60 -8.77 -13.64 -8.93
C GLU A 60 -7.93 -14.31 -10.01
N LEU A 61 -6.79 -14.90 -9.65
CA LEU A 61 -5.97 -15.65 -10.61
C LEU A 61 -6.55 -17.03 -10.93
N GLY A 62 -7.60 -17.46 -10.23
CA GLY A 62 -8.21 -18.77 -10.43
C GLY A 62 -7.30 -19.94 -10.01
N HIS A 63 -6.41 -19.72 -9.03
CA HIS A 63 -5.53 -20.73 -8.46
C HIS A 63 -5.82 -20.93 -6.96
N PRO A 64 -7.06 -21.32 -6.58
CA PRO A 64 -7.41 -21.48 -5.17
C PRO A 64 -6.53 -22.55 -4.51
N GLY A 65 -5.85 -22.20 -3.42
CA GLY A 65 -4.95 -23.09 -2.69
C GLY A 65 -3.51 -23.15 -3.26
N HIS A 66 -3.12 -22.18 -4.10
CA HIS A 66 -1.72 -21.95 -4.44
C HIS A 66 -1.30 -20.57 -3.97
N HIS A 67 -0.44 -20.51 -2.95
CA HIS A 67 0.12 -19.26 -2.45
C HIS A 67 0.67 -18.41 -3.61
N VAL A 68 -0.02 -17.31 -3.90
CA VAL A 68 0.46 -16.33 -4.87
C VAL A 68 1.12 -15.20 -4.13
N HIS A 69 2.37 -14.96 -4.48
CA HIS A 69 3.12 -13.84 -3.92
C HIS A 69 2.98 -12.60 -4.81
N PRO A 70 2.86 -11.42 -4.19
CA PRO A 70 2.90 -10.17 -4.94
C PRO A 70 4.20 -10.05 -5.74
N ALA A 71 4.09 -9.61 -6.99
CA ALA A 71 5.24 -9.27 -7.82
C ALA A 71 5.90 -7.94 -7.41
N SER A 72 5.13 -7.07 -6.75
CA SER A 72 5.63 -5.87 -6.07
C SER A 72 4.68 -5.46 -4.98
N GLU A 73 5.22 -4.92 -3.89
CA GLU A 73 4.47 -4.45 -2.74
C GLU A 73 4.80 -3.00 -2.45
N LEU A 74 3.87 -2.32 -1.80
CA LEU A 74 4.01 -0.96 -1.35
C LEU A 74 3.40 -0.86 0.04
N PHE A 75 4.16 -0.31 0.96
CA PHE A 75 3.65 0.02 2.28
C PHE A 75 3.72 1.53 2.48
N VAL A 76 2.66 2.09 3.08
CA VAL A 76 2.51 3.52 3.23
C VAL A 76 1.97 3.83 4.62
N ILE A 77 2.60 4.77 5.31
CA ILE A 77 2.14 5.29 6.59
C ILE A 77 1.50 6.66 6.34
N THR A 78 0.27 6.84 6.80
CA THR A 78 -0.49 8.08 6.68
C THR A 78 -0.92 8.56 8.07
N GLN A 79 -1.42 9.79 8.16
CA GLN A 79 -2.02 10.32 9.39
C GLN A 79 -3.29 9.55 9.84
N CYS A 80 -3.95 8.87 8.91
CA CYS A 80 -5.17 8.10 9.12
C CYS A 80 -4.89 6.62 9.43
N GLY A 81 -3.63 6.20 9.43
CA GLY A 81 -3.22 4.82 9.62
C GLY A 81 -2.38 4.31 8.47
N LEU A 82 -2.27 2.99 8.40
CA LEU A 82 -1.40 2.29 7.47
C LEU A 82 -2.15 1.94 6.18
N MET A 83 -1.43 1.91 5.06
CA MET A 83 -1.94 1.46 3.77
C MET A 83 -0.99 0.42 3.20
N TYR A 84 -1.55 -0.57 2.53
CA TYR A 84 -0.78 -1.63 1.90
C TYR A 84 -1.27 -1.86 0.48
N GLY A 85 -0.35 -1.85 -0.47
CA GLY A 85 -0.59 -2.13 -1.88
C GLY A 85 0.18 -3.37 -2.31
N ALA A 86 -0.48 -4.27 -3.02
CA ALA A 86 0.15 -5.43 -3.65
C ALA A 86 -0.22 -5.50 -5.12
N ARG A 87 0.76 -5.76 -5.98
CA ARG A 87 0.54 -6.06 -7.40
C ARG A 87 0.87 -7.51 -7.64
N PHE A 88 -0.03 -8.24 -8.28
CA PHE A 88 0.24 -9.59 -8.75
C PHE A 88 0.56 -9.54 -10.25
N ALA A 89 1.56 -10.31 -10.67
CA ALA A 89 1.91 -10.42 -12.08
C ALA A 89 1.07 -11.51 -12.73
N ASP A 90 0.11 -11.11 -13.56
CA ASP A 90 -0.51 -12.00 -14.53
C ASP A 90 -0.02 -11.67 -15.95
N ALA A 91 0.04 -12.69 -16.81
CA ALA A 91 0.49 -12.58 -18.18
C ALA A 91 -0.50 -11.78 -19.06
N ARG A 92 -1.75 -11.62 -18.62
CA ARG A 92 -2.83 -10.99 -19.41
C ARG A 92 -3.32 -9.69 -18.78
N HIS A 93 -3.27 -9.56 -17.46
CA HIS A 93 -3.87 -8.44 -16.74
C HIS A 93 -3.00 -7.92 -15.59
N GLY A 94 -3.20 -6.65 -15.22
CA GLY A 94 -2.63 -6.11 -13.98
C GLY A 94 -3.62 -6.34 -12.84
N LEU A 95 -3.23 -7.08 -11.80
CA LEU A 95 -4.04 -7.23 -10.58
C LEU A 95 -3.42 -6.40 -9.47
N TYR A 96 -4.19 -5.47 -8.92
CA TYR A 96 -3.79 -4.58 -7.85
C TYR A 96 -4.72 -4.73 -6.67
N TYR A 97 -4.14 -4.92 -5.50
CA TYR A 97 -4.85 -4.95 -4.23
C TYR A 97 -4.39 -3.75 -3.40
N LEU A 98 -5.34 -3.09 -2.74
CA LEU A 98 -5.08 -1.95 -1.88
C LEU A 98 -5.89 -2.08 -0.59
N ALA A 99 -5.22 -2.36 0.52
CA ALA A 99 -5.82 -2.28 1.84
C ALA A 99 -5.68 -0.84 2.39
N THR A 100 -6.79 -0.27 2.84
CA THR A 100 -6.85 1.12 3.32
C THR A 100 -7.46 1.23 4.73
N PRO A 101 -7.10 2.27 5.51
CA PRO A 101 -7.84 2.67 6.70
C PRO A 101 -9.31 2.96 6.36
N HIS A 102 -10.21 2.80 7.33
CA HIS A 102 -11.64 3.00 7.11
C HIS A 102 -11.94 4.42 6.63
N THR A 103 -11.33 5.42 7.27
CA THR A 103 -11.45 6.84 6.91
C THR A 103 -11.02 7.20 5.49
N MET A 104 -10.22 6.37 4.82
CA MET A 104 -9.68 6.62 3.49
C MET A 104 -10.30 5.76 2.39
N PHE A 105 -11.05 4.72 2.77
CA PHE A 105 -11.55 3.72 1.83
C PHE A 105 -12.37 4.35 0.70
N ASP A 106 -13.41 5.12 1.05
CA ASP A 106 -14.35 5.64 0.05
C ASP A 106 -13.62 6.55 -0.94
N ALA A 107 -12.68 7.35 -0.43
CA ALA A 107 -11.89 8.24 -1.25
C ALA A 107 -10.95 7.48 -2.20
N PHE A 108 -10.38 6.34 -1.77
CA PHE A 108 -9.56 5.50 -2.66
C PHE A 108 -10.39 4.72 -3.67
N VAL A 109 -11.61 4.29 -3.34
CA VAL A 109 -12.55 3.76 -4.33
C VAL A 109 -12.81 4.80 -5.43
N ASP A 110 -13.15 6.03 -5.03
CA ASP A 110 -13.35 7.11 -5.98
C ASP A 110 -12.09 7.36 -6.82
N GLN A 111 -10.89 7.39 -6.23
CA GLN A 111 -9.66 7.60 -6.99
C GLN A 111 -9.38 6.49 -8.01
N VAL A 112 -9.63 5.22 -7.63
CA VAL A 112 -9.45 4.08 -8.53
C VAL A 112 -10.42 4.17 -9.71
N GLU A 113 -11.69 4.51 -9.47
CA GLU A 113 -12.68 4.69 -10.54
C GLU A 113 -12.28 5.78 -11.54
N HIS A 114 -11.64 6.85 -11.07
CA HIS A 114 -11.21 7.96 -11.92
C HIS A 114 -9.81 7.75 -12.54
N THR A 115 -9.10 6.67 -12.20
CA THR A 115 -7.76 6.39 -12.71
C THR A 115 -7.85 5.61 -14.03
N PRO A 116 -7.19 6.09 -15.11
CA PRO A 116 -7.21 5.36 -16.38
C PRO A 116 -6.47 4.03 -16.21
N LEU A 117 -7.21 2.93 -16.22
CA LEU A 117 -6.67 1.57 -16.13
C LEU A 117 -6.43 0.99 -17.53
N SER A 118 -5.41 0.12 -17.64
CA SER A 118 -5.24 -0.68 -18.85
C SER A 118 -6.38 -1.70 -18.99
N PRO A 119 -6.80 -2.06 -20.22
CA PRO A 119 -7.85 -3.06 -20.41
C PRO A 119 -7.55 -4.36 -19.67
N GLY A 120 -8.54 -4.82 -18.89
CA GLY A 120 -8.46 -6.04 -18.09
C GLY A 120 -7.68 -5.90 -16.77
N THR A 121 -7.16 -4.71 -16.44
CA THR A 121 -6.67 -4.44 -15.07
C THR A 121 -7.80 -4.54 -14.06
N VAL A 122 -7.56 -5.25 -12.96
CA VAL A 122 -8.46 -5.35 -11.81
C VAL A 122 -7.80 -4.68 -10.62
N VAL A 123 -8.56 -3.84 -9.93
CA VAL A 123 -8.13 -3.19 -8.70
C VAL A 123 -9.14 -3.51 -7.61
N ALA A 124 -8.68 -4.12 -6.53
CA ALA A 124 -9.46 -4.32 -5.31
C ALA A 124 -9.04 -3.29 -4.26
N VAL A 125 -10.01 -2.55 -3.75
CA VAL A 125 -9.84 -1.72 -2.55
C VAL A 125 -10.48 -2.47 -1.39
N ASP A 126 -9.72 -2.69 -0.33
CA ASP A 126 -10.09 -3.57 0.77
C ASP A 126 -10.13 -2.84 2.11
N ARG A 127 -11.16 -3.19 2.89
CA ARG A 127 -11.46 -2.70 4.23
C ARG A 127 -11.35 -3.79 5.30
N ARG A 128 -11.03 -5.05 4.94
CA ARG A 128 -10.85 -6.19 5.87
C ARG A 128 -9.81 -5.90 6.96
N CYS A 129 -8.76 -5.16 6.63
CA CYS A 129 -7.70 -4.79 7.58
C CYS A 129 -7.88 -3.39 8.19
N SER A 130 -8.99 -2.68 7.93
CA SER A 130 -9.14 -1.26 8.27
C SER A 130 -8.90 -0.95 9.74
N HIS A 131 -9.45 -1.73 10.67
CA HIS A 131 -9.25 -1.51 12.11
C HIS A 131 -7.80 -1.74 12.52
N ASP A 132 -7.15 -2.76 11.99
CA ASP A 132 -5.74 -3.04 12.26
C ASP A 132 -4.87 -1.91 11.71
N LEU A 133 -5.17 -1.42 10.51
CA LEU A 133 -4.48 -0.30 9.86
C LEU A 133 -4.68 1.04 10.59
N GLU A 134 -5.86 1.28 11.17
CA GLU A 134 -6.18 2.50 11.96
C GLU A 134 -5.62 2.46 13.38
N SER A 135 -5.60 1.27 14.00
CA SER A 135 -5.18 1.07 15.38
C SER A 135 -3.68 1.19 15.62
N ALA A 136 -2.90 1.56 14.59
CA ALA A 136 -1.47 1.85 14.70
C ALA A 136 -1.22 2.67 15.97
N HIS A 137 -0.74 1.99 17.03
CA HIS A 137 -0.51 2.57 18.35
C HIS A 137 0.25 3.89 18.18
N PRO A 138 -0.08 4.91 18.99
CA PRO A 138 -0.02 6.31 18.57
C PRO A 138 1.30 6.54 17.87
N MET A 139 1.24 6.69 16.54
CA MET A 139 2.36 7.05 15.67
C MET A 139 3.34 7.85 16.53
N ASP A 140 4.49 7.25 16.86
CA ASP A 140 5.42 7.82 17.83
C ASP A 140 5.53 9.32 17.58
N ALA A 141 5.62 10.17 18.60
CA ALA A 141 5.61 11.62 18.44
C ALA A 141 6.62 12.08 17.35
N ALA A 142 7.71 11.34 17.16
CA ALA A 142 8.63 11.49 16.04
C ALA A 142 7.99 11.20 14.67
N LEU A 143 7.31 10.07 14.50
CA LEU A 143 6.59 9.69 13.29
C LEU A 143 5.39 10.60 13.02
N ARG A 144 4.64 10.99 14.06
CA ARG A 144 3.57 12.00 13.96
C ARG A 144 4.13 13.32 13.43
N ARG A 145 5.25 13.79 13.99
CA ARG A 145 5.90 15.04 13.54
C ARG A 145 6.37 14.95 12.10
N ILE A 146 6.94 13.81 11.69
CA ILE A 146 7.32 13.60 10.28
C ILE A 146 6.06 13.61 9.39
N LEU A 147 4.95 13.00 9.84
CA LEU A 147 3.70 12.97 9.09
C LEU A 147 2.94 14.32 9.08
N ASP A 148 3.17 15.18 10.08
CA ASP A 148 2.70 16.57 10.08
C ASP A 148 3.46 17.41 9.04
N GLU A 149 4.77 17.14 8.88
CA GLU A 149 5.61 17.79 7.87
C GLU A 149 5.39 17.19 6.46
N HIS A 150 4.99 15.93 6.39
CA HIS A 150 4.84 15.18 5.16
C HIS A 150 3.65 14.22 5.23
N GLU A 151 2.55 14.50 4.52
CA GLU A 151 1.27 13.78 4.67
C GLU A 151 1.38 12.23 4.55
N VAL A 152 2.37 11.68 3.85
CA VAL A 152 2.46 10.24 3.50
C VAL A 152 3.85 9.66 3.39
N LEU A 153 4.23 8.74 4.27
CA LEU A 153 5.54 8.09 4.17
C LEU A 153 5.44 6.78 3.39
N ARG A 154 6.06 6.74 2.20
CA ARG A 154 6.30 5.50 1.47
C ARG A 154 7.42 4.70 2.15
N VAL A 155 7.16 3.41 2.30
CA VAL A 155 8.08 2.45 2.88
C VAL A 155 8.36 1.37 1.85
N ASP A 156 9.64 1.21 1.53
CA ASP A 156 10.08 0.03 0.81
C ASP A 156 10.21 -1.11 1.82
N VAL A 157 9.38 -2.14 1.65
CA VAL A 157 9.51 -3.37 2.44
C VAL A 157 10.56 -4.25 1.74
N PRO A 158 11.60 -4.73 2.43
CA PRO A 158 12.52 -5.69 1.84
C PRO A 158 11.74 -6.97 1.46
N ALA A 159 11.98 -7.46 0.25
CA ALA A 159 11.44 -8.71 -0.27
C ALA A 159 11.99 -9.92 0.49
#